data_AF-A0A9E2MWQ3-F1
#
_entry.id   AF-A0A9E2MWQ3-F1
#
_cell.length_a   1.000
_cell.length_b   1.000
_cell.length_c   1.000
_cell.angle_alpha   90.00
_cell.angle_beta   90.00
_cell.angle_gamma   90.00
#
_symmetry.space_group_name_H-M   'P 1'
#
loop_
_entity.id
_entity.type
_entity.pdbx_description
1 polymer ?
#
loop_
_entity_poly.entity_id
_entity_poly.type
_entity_poly.pdbx_seq_one_letter_code
_entity_poly.pdbx_strand_id
1 'polypeptide(L)' 'MKDQSKTKQERSESERRKVEQALKESEESGWTILENIQEGYYEVDLAGNYTFFNSSMSKILGYTAGLSHS' A
#
# COMPACT_ATOMS: atom_id res chain seq x y z
N MET A 1 -3.96 30.85 32.97
CA MET A 1 -3.43 29.46 33.00
C MET A 1 -4.10 28.50 32.01
N LYS A 2 -5.15 28.87 31.23
CA LYS A 2 -5.84 27.94 30.32
C LYS A 2 -5.26 27.83 28.89
N ASP A 3 -4.29 28.67 28.54
CA ASP A 3 -3.82 28.83 27.16
C ASP A 3 -2.84 27.73 26.71
N GLN A 4 -1.91 27.31 27.59
CA GLN A 4 -0.88 26.32 27.25
C GLN A 4 -1.42 24.89 27.04
N SER A 5 -2.55 24.53 27.66
CA SER A 5 -3.15 23.20 27.47
C SER A 5 -3.78 23.03 26.08
N LYS A 6 -4.30 24.11 25.50
CA LYS A 6 -4.94 24.07 24.18
C LYS A 6 -3.90 23.92 23.06
N THR A 7 -2.79 24.64 23.15
CA THR A 7 -1.68 24.58 22.18
C THR A 7 -1.00 23.22 22.17
N LYS A 8 -0.85 22.57 23.33
CA LYS A 8 -0.24 21.23 23.42
C LYS A 8 -1.11 20.15 22.78
N GLN A 9 -2.43 20.25 22.93
CA GLN A 9 -3.37 19.31 22.35
C GLN A 9 -3.48 19.46 20.82
N GLU A 10 -3.57 20.69 20.32
CA GLU A 10 -3.57 20.98 18.88
C GLU A 10 -2.27 20.50 18.18
N ARG A 11 -1.12 20.67 18.85
CA ARG A 11 0.16 20.16 18.34
C ARG A 11 0.20 18.63 18.32
N SER A 12 -0.28 17.96 19.38
CA SER A 12 -0.36 16.51 19.44
C SER A 12 -1.26 15.93 18.34
N GLU A 13 -2.40 16.57 18.07
CA GLU A 13 -3.30 16.16 16.99
C GLU A 13 -2.68 16.41 15.60
N SER A 14 -1.98 17.54 15.42
CA SER A 14 -1.26 17.83 14.18
C SER A 14 -0.14 16.83 13.90
N GLU A 15 0.65 16.48 14.91
CA GLU A 15 1.72 15.49 14.78
C GLU A 15 1.16 14.10 14.47
N ARG A 16 0.07 13.70 15.13
CA ARG A 16 -0.61 12.44 14.82
C ARG A 16 -1.12 12.40 13.38
N ARG A 17 -1.79 13.45 12.90
CA ARG A 17 -2.29 13.53 11.52
C ARG A 17 -1.16 13.47 10.48
N LYS A 18 -0.01 14.08 10.77
CA LYS A 18 1.16 14.02 9.88
C LYS A 18 1.73 12.61 9.79
N VAL A 19 1.79 11.87 10.91
CA VAL A 19 2.23 10.48 10.92
C VAL A 19 1.24 9.59 10.16
N GLU A 20 -0.06 9.74 10.40
CA GLU A 20 -1.11 9.00 9.67
C GLU A 20 -1.07 9.28 8.17
N GLN A 21 -0.88 10.54 7.77
CA GLN A 21 -0.80 10.92 6.37
C GLN A 21 0.49 10.42 5.71
N ALA A 22 1.64 10.53 6.37
CA ALA A 22 2.90 9.99 5.85
C ALA A 22 2.86 8.47 5.70
N LEU A 23 2.20 7.77 6.63
CA LEU A 23 1.97 6.33 6.54
C LEU A 23 1.14 6.00 5.29
N LYS A 24 0.00 6.67 5.13
CA LYS A 24 -0.89 6.48 3.98
C LYS A 24 -0.21 6.78 2.65
N GLU A 25 0.56 7.88 2.57
CA GLU A 25 1.33 8.23 1.38
C GLU A 25 2.42 7.18 1.07
N SER A 26 3.06 6.61 2.10
CA SER A 26 4.04 5.54 1.92
C SER A 26 3.39 4.24 1.42
N GLU A 27 2.20 3.90 1.92
CA GLU A 27 1.44 2.73 1.48
C GLU A 27 1.00 2.92 0.01
N GLU A 28 0.37 4.06 -0.32
CA GLU A 28 -0.08 4.38 -1.68
C GLU A 28 1.08 4.43 -2.68
N SER A 29 2.23 4.98 -2.27
CA SER A 29 3.43 5.00 -3.10
C SER A 29 3.97 3.59 -3.34
N GLY A 30 4.01 2.74 -2.31
CA GLY A 30 4.38 1.33 -2.42
C GLY A 30 3.48 0.55 -3.39
N TRP A 31 2.15 0.72 -3.26
CA TRP A 31 1.17 0.12 -4.17
C TRP A 31 1.36 0.60 -5.61
N THR A 32 1.57 1.90 -5.80
CA THR A 32 1.78 2.48 -7.13
C THR A 32 3.02 1.92 -7.80
N ILE A 33 4.11 1.74 -7.05
CA ILE A 33 5.35 1.15 -7.57
C ILE A 33 5.10 -0.30 -7.98
N LEU A 34 4.47 -1.10 -7.13
CA LEU A 34 4.18 -2.51 -7.40
C LEU A 34 3.24 -2.73 -8.60
N GLU A 35 2.30 -1.81 -8.83
CA GLU A 35 1.41 -1.83 -10.00
C GLU A 35 2.08 -1.33 -11.29
N ASN A 36 3.06 -0.42 -11.18
CA ASN A 36 3.75 0.13 -12.34
C ASN A 36 4.95 -0.70 -12.81
N ILE A 37 5.51 -1.58 -11.96
CA ILE A 37 6.55 -2.51 -12.42
C ILE A 37 5.94 -3.52 -13.40
N GLN A 38 6.58 -3.67 -14.56
CA GLN A 38 6.21 -4.67 -15.57
C GLN A 38 6.66 -6.09 -15.16
N GLU A 39 7.41 -6.20 -14.07
CA GLU A 39 7.84 -7.48 -13.50
C GLU A 39 6.77 -8.01 -12.54
N GLY A 40 6.61 -9.33 -12.55
CA GLY A 40 5.71 -10.03 -11.65
C GLY A 40 6.31 -10.05 -10.25
N TYR A 41 5.60 -9.49 -9.28
CA TYR A 41 5.96 -9.56 -7.87
C TYR A 41 5.00 -10.50 -7.18
N TYR A 42 5.53 -11.42 -6.37
CA TYR A 42 4.75 -12.32 -5.53
C TYR A 42 5.45 -12.53 -4.20
N GLU A 43 4.66 -12.76 -3.17
CA GLU A 43 5.15 -13.11 -1.84
C GLU A 43 4.66 -14.50 -1.47
N VAL A 44 5.49 -15.21 -0.72
CA VAL A 44 5.16 -16.50 -0.14
C VAL A 44 5.40 -16.48 1.37
N ASP A 45 4.60 -17.23 2.11
CA ASP A 45 4.87 -17.49 3.52
C ASP A 45 6.08 -18.44 3.69
N LEU A 46 6.51 -18.65 4.94
CA LEU A 46 7.62 -19.58 5.25
C LEU A 46 7.33 -21.04 4.86
N ALA A 47 6.06 -21.39 4.65
CA ALA A 47 5.64 -22.70 4.18
C ALA A 47 5.55 -22.78 2.63
N GLY A 48 5.80 -21.68 1.92
CA GLY A 48 5.78 -21.59 0.46
C GLY A 48 4.40 -21.28 -0.14
N ASN A 49 3.40 -20.92 0.67
CA ASN A 49 2.08 -20.54 0.16
C ASN A 49 2.09 -19.09 -0.33
N TYR A 50 1.55 -18.83 -1.53
CA TYR A 50 1.39 -17.48 -2.05
C TYR A 50 0.49 -16.63 -1.16
N THR A 51 1.01 -15.50 -0.69
CA THR A 51 0.28 -14.53 0.15
C THR A 51 -0.13 -13.29 -0.63
N PHE A 52 0.61 -12.95 -1.68
CA PHE A 52 0.36 -11.77 -2.50
C PHE A 52 0.93 -11.95 -3.91
N PHE A 53 0.30 -11.33 -4.90
CA PHE A 53 0.84 -11.14 -6.25
C PHE A 53 0.33 -9.83 -6.86
N ASN A 54 1.17 -9.14 -7.63
CA ASN A 54 0.80 -7.89 -8.31
C ASN A 54 0.02 -8.14 -9.62
N SER A 55 -0.61 -7.10 -10.17
CA SER A 55 -1.39 -7.21 -11.42
C SER A 55 -0.54 -7.62 -12.63
N SER A 56 0.74 -7.24 -12.65
CA SER A 56 1.69 -7.67 -13.70
C SER A 56 1.94 -9.18 -13.68
N MET A 57 2.00 -9.82 -12.51
CA MET A 57 2.15 -11.28 -12.39
C MET A 57 1.02 -12.02 -13.10
N SER A 58 -0.23 -11.55 -12.96
CA SER A 58 -1.39 -12.13 -13.66
C SER A 58 -1.25 -12.05 -15.19
N LYS A 59 -0.72 -10.94 -15.71
CA LYS A 59 -0.47 -10.74 -17.14
C LYS A 59 0.66 -11.64 -17.66
N ILE A 60 1.77 -11.74 -16.91
CA ILE A 60 2.94 -12.56 -17.27
C ILE A 60 2.60 -14.05 -17.29
N LEU A 61 1.84 -14.52 -16.30
CA LEU A 61 1.41 -15.92 -16.21
C LEU A 61 0.37 -16.30 -17.27
N GLY A 62 -0.03 -15.39 -18.16
CA GLY A 62 -1.00 -15.67 -19.23
C GLY A 62 -2.44 -15.80 -18.74
N TYR A 63 -2.71 -15.47 -17.47
CA TYR A 63 -4.07 -15.30 -16.97
C TYR A 63 -4.56 -13.91 -17.39
N THR A 64 -4.90 -13.75 -18.67
CA THR A 64 -5.81 -12.70 -19.10
C THR A 64 -7.14 -12.96 -18.42
N ALA A 65 -7.43 -12.20 -17.36
CA ALA A 65 -8.77 -12.12 -16.80
C ALA A 65 -9.71 -11.65 -17.93
N GLY A 66 -10.36 -12.60 -18.61
CA GLY A 66 -11.44 -12.31 -19.55
C GLY A 66 -11.18 -12.47 -21.05
N LEU A 67 -10.39 -13.46 -21.50
CA LEU A 67 -10.53 -13.94 -22.89
C LEU A 67 -10.95 -15.41 -22.91
N SER A 68 -12.22 -15.64 -22.54
CA SER A 68 -12.99 -16.71 -23.15
C SER A 68 -13.16 -16.35 -24.62
N HIS A 69 -12.21 -16.74 -25.46
CA HIS A 69 -12.39 -16.73 -26.92
C HIS A 69 -13.44 -17.81 -27.23
N SER A 70 -14.67 -17.37 -27.46
CA SER A 70 -15.72 -18.15 -28.13
C SER A 70 -15.79 -17.72 -29.59
#